data_AF-A0AAU7SN31-F1
#
_entry.id   AF-A0AAU7SN31-F1
#
_cell.length_a   1.000
_cell.length_b   1.000
_cell.length_c   1.000
_cell.angle_alpha   90.00
_cell.angle_beta   90.00
_cell.angle_gamma   90.00
#
_symmetry.space_group_name_H-M   'P 1'
#
loop_
_entity.id
_entity.type
_entity.pdbx_description
1 polymer ?
#
loop_
_entity_poly.entity_id
_entity_poly.type
_entity_poly.pdbx_seq_one_letter_code
_entity_poly.pdbx_strand_id
1 'polypeptide(L)'
;MEPSRKTSPVLAASLACAIVLGLAAGSNAAAAATTTKVPDGARPMTATELYMLYHDKSWRWPDGAGRMQNTDRRFSAWVDGTGGQSWAEGRWVVTDTGRLCLDATWHAANGQFPAKTCFIHRILDGTIYQKRETGGAWFVFRHPITKKTDEATNLIADDLVSQRLEALKTSLTVRKTE
;
A
#
# COMPACT_ATOMS: atom_id res chain seq x y z
N MET A 1 21.64 -69.20 -26.95
CA MET A 1 22.34 -69.09 -25.66
C MET A 1 21.60 -68.03 -24.85
N GLU A 2 20.71 -68.44 -23.95
CA GLU A 2 20.27 -67.62 -22.80
C GLU A 2 21.43 -67.48 -21.79
N PRO A 3 21.38 -66.65 -20.73
CA PRO A 3 20.30 -65.77 -20.20
C PRO A 3 20.83 -64.32 -19.99
N SER A 4 20.14 -63.29 -19.46
CA SER A 4 19.59 -63.20 -18.11
C SER A 4 18.83 -61.89 -17.90
N ARG A 5 17.61 -62.06 -17.38
CA ARG A 5 16.66 -61.08 -16.87
C ARG A 5 17.21 -60.42 -15.59
N LYS A 6 17.07 -59.10 -15.43
CA LYS A 6 16.96 -58.44 -14.11
C LYS A 6 15.91 -57.32 -14.19
N THR A 7 14.75 -57.60 -13.64
CA THR A 7 13.68 -56.66 -13.27
C THR A 7 13.99 -56.02 -11.92
N SER A 8 13.73 -54.71 -11.78
CA SER A 8 13.24 -53.97 -10.58
C SER A 8 13.61 -52.48 -10.68
N PRO A 9 12.99 -51.58 -9.91
CA PRO A 9 11.57 -51.27 -9.83
C PRO A 9 11.28 -49.80 -10.18
N VAL A 10 10.01 -49.50 -10.47
CA VAL A 10 9.49 -48.15 -10.66
C VAL A 10 9.52 -47.39 -9.33
N LEU A 11 10.31 -46.32 -9.25
CA LEU A 11 10.14 -45.27 -8.26
C LEU A 11 9.61 -44.04 -9.00
N ALA A 12 8.29 -43.90 -8.98
CA ALA A 12 7.60 -42.68 -9.36
C ALA A 12 7.99 -41.60 -8.35
N ALA A 13 8.99 -40.79 -8.67
CA ALA A 13 9.30 -39.58 -7.94
C ALA A 13 8.22 -38.55 -8.29
N SER A 14 7.24 -38.40 -7.38
CA SER A 14 6.25 -37.34 -7.42
C SER A 14 6.96 -35.98 -7.44
N LEU A 15 6.93 -35.31 -8.60
CA LEU A 15 7.41 -33.95 -8.75
C LEU A 15 6.42 -33.03 -8.01
N ALA A 16 6.64 -32.82 -6.72
CA ALA A 16 5.93 -31.80 -5.95
C ALA A 16 6.40 -30.43 -6.45
N CYS A 17 5.70 -29.91 -7.45
CA CYS A 17 5.87 -28.54 -7.91
C CYS A 17 5.37 -27.62 -6.80
N ALA A 18 6.30 -27.18 -5.94
CA ALA A 18 6.02 -26.18 -4.93
C ALA A 18 5.70 -24.86 -5.65
N ILE A 19 4.41 -24.61 -5.86
CA ILE A 19 3.92 -23.30 -6.30
C ILE A 19 4.17 -22.35 -5.14
N VAL A 20 5.29 -21.63 -5.21
CA VAL A 20 5.51 -20.45 -4.38
C VAL A 20 4.54 -19.38 -4.85
N LEU A 21 3.35 -19.34 -4.25
CA LEU A 21 2.41 -18.23 -4.37
C LEU A 21 2.99 -17.01 -3.65
N GLY A 22 3.99 -16.38 -4.28
CA GLY A 22 4.50 -15.07 -3.90
C GLY A 22 3.58 -13.97 -4.42
N LEU A 23 2.36 -13.89 -3.90
CA LEU A 23 1.50 -12.72 -4.11
C LEU A 23 1.72 -11.73 -2.97
N ALA A 24 2.92 -11.15 -2.94
CA ALA A 24 3.17 -9.90 -2.24
C ALA A 24 3.11 -8.75 -3.24
N ALA A 25 1.97 -8.59 -3.94
CA ALA A 25 1.68 -7.37 -4.68
C ALA A 25 1.10 -6.32 -3.69
N GLY A 26 1.91 -5.93 -2.71
CA GLY A 26 1.68 -4.67 -2.02
C GLY A 26 2.18 -3.59 -2.97
N SER A 27 1.30 -2.70 -3.42
CA SER A 27 1.63 -1.56 -4.27
C SER A 27 2.92 -0.88 -3.76
N ASN A 28 3.97 -0.91 -4.58
CA ASN A 28 5.21 -0.19 -4.32
C ASN A 28 4.97 1.31 -4.59
N ALA A 29 4.09 1.93 -3.80
CA ALA A 29 3.94 3.37 -3.73
C ALA A 29 5.06 3.94 -2.85
N ALA A 30 6.29 3.78 -3.34
CA ALA A 30 7.39 4.66 -3.04
C ALA A 30 8.08 4.85 -4.39
N ALA A 31 7.82 5.98 -5.05
CA ALA A 31 8.77 6.46 -6.05
C ALA A 31 10.17 6.33 -5.44
N ALA A 32 11.16 5.85 -6.19
CA ALA A 32 12.49 5.53 -5.69
C ALA A 32 13.11 6.76 -5.01
N ALA A 33 12.82 6.93 -3.73
CA ALA A 33 13.16 8.10 -2.98
C ALA A 33 14.58 7.88 -2.50
N THR A 34 15.46 8.82 -2.86
CA THR A 34 16.84 8.81 -2.34
C THR A 34 16.77 8.74 -0.83
N THR A 35 17.43 7.74 -0.25
CA THR A 35 17.45 7.57 1.20
C THR A 35 18.07 8.80 1.85
N THR A 36 17.30 9.47 2.71
CA THR A 36 17.71 10.66 3.43
C THR A 36 17.99 10.32 4.88
N LYS A 37 19.13 10.78 5.41
CA LYS A 37 19.37 10.76 6.86
C LYS A 37 18.45 11.80 7.52
N VAL A 38 17.58 11.34 8.43
CA VAL A 38 16.76 12.24 9.25
C VAL A 38 17.64 12.90 10.31
N PRO A 39 17.61 14.23 10.48
CA PRO A 39 18.36 14.91 11.54
C PRO A 39 17.92 14.47 12.94
N ASP A 40 18.87 14.43 13.89
CA ASP A 40 18.62 13.94 15.25
C ASP A 40 17.59 14.79 16.03
N GLY A 41 17.45 16.07 15.68
CA GLY A 41 16.44 16.98 16.26
C GLY A 41 15.03 16.86 15.66
N ALA A 42 14.83 16.03 14.62
CA ALA A 42 13.52 15.88 14.00
C ALA A 42 12.58 15.09 14.92
N ARG A 43 11.65 15.79 15.55
CA ARG A 43 10.65 15.20 16.45
C ARG A 43 9.58 14.43 15.66
N PRO A 44 8.90 13.44 16.27
CA PRO A 44 7.67 12.90 15.71
C PRO A 44 6.64 14.00 15.46
N MET A 45 5.87 13.86 14.38
CA MET A 45 4.67 14.68 14.19
C MET A 45 3.57 14.23 15.15
N THR A 46 2.76 15.17 15.64
CA THR A 46 1.60 14.85 16.50
C THR A 46 0.46 14.24 15.69
N ALA A 47 -0.49 13.61 16.39
CA ALA A 47 -1.72 13.10 15.78
C ALA A 47 -2.50 14.22 15.08
N THR A 48 -2.55 15.42 15.67
CA THR A 48 -3.22 16.59 15.10
C THR A 48 -2.49 17.09 13.85
N GLU A 49 -1.17 17.19 13.85
CA GLU A 49 -0.40 17.61 12.68
C GLU A 49 -0.59 16.64 11.50
N LEU A 50 -0.60 15.34 11.77
CA LEU A 50 -0.88 14.31 10.76
C LEU A 50 -2.33 14.35 10.30
N TYR A 51 -3.28 14.54 11.22
CA TYR A 51 -4.67 14.69 10.85
C TYR A 51 -4.85 15.86 9.88
N MET A 52 -4.31 17.04 10.19
CA MET A 52 -4.38 18.23 9.33
C MET A 52 -3.69 18.03 7.97
N LEU A 53 -2.63 17.22 7.93
CA LEU A 53 -1.93 16.90 6.69
C LEU A 53 -2.80 16.05 5.74
N TYR A 54 -3.57 15.10 6.28
CA TYR A 54 -4.20 14.04 5.49
C TYR A 54 -5.73 14.13 5.35
N HIS A 55 -6.44 14.74 6.31
CA HIS A 55 -7.91 14.68 6.31
C HIS A 55 -8.52 15.32 5.05
N ASP A 56 -9.57 14.67 4.57
CA ASP A 56 -10.36 15.05 3.38
C ASP A 56 -9.52 15.20 2.10
N LYS A 57 -8.37 14.51 2.04
CA LYS A 57 -7.53 14.42 0.84
C LYS A 57 -7.50 13.01 0.28
N SER A 58 -7.28 12.93 -1.02
CA SER A 58 -6.87 11.72 -1.72
C SER A 58 -5.34 11.73 -1.90
N TRP A 59 -4.66 10.68 -1.45
CA TRP A 59 -3.27 10.42 -1.79
C TRP A 59 -3.22 9.63 -3.08
N ARG A 60 -2.72 10.26 -4.15
CA ARG A 60 -2.56 9.65 -5.47
C ARG A 60 -1.25 8.88 -5.57
N TRP A 61 -1.30 7.71 -6.21
CA TRP A 61 -0.16 6.88 -6.59
C TRP A 61 -0.17 6.69 -8.12
N PRO A 62 0.87 6.11 -8.74
CA PRO A 62 0.91 5.93 -10.20
C PRO A 62 -0.29 5.13 -10.76
N ASP A 63 -0.76 4.15 -10.01
CA ASP A 63 -1.78 3.17 -10.40
C ASP A 63 -3.00 3.17 -9.46
N GLY A 64 -3.19 4.20 -8.64
CA GLY A 64 -4.24 4.18 -7.63
C GLY A 64 -4.40 5.46 -6.85
N ALA A 65 -5.36 5.45 -5.93
CA ALA A 65 -5.50 6.50 -4.92
C ALA A 65 -6.18 5.96 -3.67
N GLY A 66 -5.82 6.54 -2.52
CA GLY A 66 -6.49 6.33 -1.24
C GLY A 66 -7.02 7.64 -0.66
N ARG A 67 -8.24 7.66 -0.13
CA ARG A 67 -8.90 8.85 0.44
C ARG A 67 -9.02 8.70 1.94
N MET A 68 -8.55 9.70 2.67
CA MET A 68 -8.61 9.78 4.13
C MET A 68 -9.73 10.74 4.54
N GLN A 69 -10.95 10.24 4.64
CA GLN A 69 -12.11 11.08 4.98
C GLN A 69 -12.09 11.44 6.46
N ASN A 70 -12.48 12.67 6.79
CA ASN A 70 -12.65 13.08 8.19
C ASN A 70 -13.73 12.23 8.88
N THR A 71 -14.91 12.10 8.24
CA THR A 71 -16.05 11.34 8.77
C THR A 71 -15.63 9.91 9.15
N ASP A 72 -15.80 9.58 10.43
CA ASP A 72 -15.46 8.29 11.05
C ASP A 72 -14.03 7.80 10.79
N ARG A 73 -13.13 8.71 10.40
CA ARG A 73 -11.77 8.38 9.95
C ARG A 73 -11.78 7.29 8.88
N ARG A 74 -12.74 7.34 7.96
CA ARG A 74 -12.89 6.35 6.88
C ARG A 74 -11.73 6.43 5.90
N PHE A 75 -11.21 5.27 5.53
CA PHE A 75 -10.26 5.11 4.44
C PHE A 75 -10.91 4.29 3.33
N SER A 76 -10.80 4.78 2.10
CA SER A 76 -11.22 4.06 0.90
C SER A 76 -10.14 4.17 -0.15
N ALA A 77 -9.91 3.12 -0.94
CA ALA A 77 -8.88 3.15 -1.97
C ALA A 77 -9.23 2.29 -3.18
N TRP A 78 -8.55 2.56 -4.28
CA TRP A 78 -8.52 1.69 -5.43
C TRP A 78 -7.10 1.61 -6.00
N VAL A 79 -6.81 0.49 -6.66
CA VAL A 79 -5.64 0.31 -7.50
C VAL A 79 -6.06 -0.37 -8.80
N ASP A 80 -5.38 0.00 -9.87
CA ASP A 80 -5.50 -0.57 -11.21
C ASP A 80 -4.12 -0.63 -11.86
N GLY A 81 -3.33 -1.59 -11.38
CA GLY A 81 -1.94 -1.79 -11.80
C GLY A 81 -1.73 -3.18 -12.39
N THR A 82 -0.45 -3.54 -12.59
CA THR A 82 -0.06 -4.84 -13.17
C THR A 82 -0.49 -6.05 -12.32
N GLY A 83 -0.72 -5.85 -11.02
CA GLY A 83 -1.27 -6.85 -10.11
C GLY A 83 -2.78 -7.05 -10.23
N GLY A 84 -3.45 -6.30 -11.11
CA GLY A 84 -4.89 -6.31 -11.31
C GLY A 84 -5.63 -5.24 -10.52
N GLN A 85 -6.94 -5.22 -10.72
CA GLN A 85 -7.85 -4.27 -10.10
C GLN A 85 -8.24 -4.72 -8.70
N SER A 86 -8.17 -3.80 -7.73
CA SER A 86 -8.73 -4.01 -6.41
C SER A 86 -9.20 -2.70 -5.79
N TRP A 87 -10.11 -2.81 -4.83
CA TRP A 87 -10.59 -1.68 -4.03
C TRP A 87 -10.54 -2.03 -2.55
N ALA A 88 -10.51 -1.02 -1.69
CA ALA A 88 -10.42 -1.21 -0.25
C ALA A 88 -11.31 -0.25 0.53
N GLU A 89 -11.80 -0.72 1.67
CA GLU A 89 -12.50 0.09 2.66
C GLU A 89 -12.02 -0.26 4.07
N GLY A 90 -11.94 0.76 4.92
CA GLY A 90 -11.47 0.63 6.29
C GLY A 90 -11.34 1.96 6.99
N ARG A 91 -10.31 2.11 7.83
CA ARG A 91 -10.04 3.33 8.59
C ARG A 91 -8.59 3.78 8.47
N TRP A 92 -8.37 5.08 8.66
CA TRP A 92 -7.03 5.64 8.81
C TRP A 92 -6.82 6.17 10.23
N VAL A 93 -5.69 5.83 10.84
CA VAL A 93 -5.38 6.14 12.24
C VAL A 93 -4.10 6.95 12.30
N VAL A 94 -4.07 7.98 13.14
CA VAL A 94 -2.87 8.79 13.43
C VAL A 94 -2.60 8.80 14.92
N THR A 95 -1.33 8.90 15.32
CA THR A 95 -0.92 8.93 16.73
C THR A 95 0.18 9.96 16.96
N ASP A 96 0.41 10.36 18.20
CA ASP A 96 1.47 11.32 18.59
C ASP A 96 2.91 10.80 18.43
N THR A 97 3.06 9.54 18.03
CA THR A 97 4.37 8.96 17.69
C THR A 97 4.79 9.21 16.24
N GLY A 98 4.09 10.09 15.51
CA GLY A 98 4.33 10.36 14.09
C GLY A 98 3.77 9.28 13.16
N ARG A 99 2.95 8.35 13.68
CA ARG A 99 2.47 7.20 12.92
C ARG A 99 1.12 7.48 12.26
N LEU A 100 1.05 7.25 10.95
CA LEU A 100 -0.18 7.12 10.15
C LEU A 100 -0.33 5.65 9.76
N CYS A 101 -1.51 5.05 9.92
CA CYS A 101 -1.83 3.72 9.42
C CYS A 101 -3.09 3.75 8.56
N LEU A 102 -3.04 3.05 7.43
CA LEU A 102 -4.16 2.72 6.56
C LEU A 102 -4.52 1.26 6.84
N ASP A 103 -5.66 1.02 7.47
CA ASP A 103 -6.12 -0.30 7.91
C ASP A 103 -7.42 -0.65 7.20
N ALA A 104 -7.36 -1.54 6.22
CA ALA A 104 -8.50 -1.81 5.33
C ALA A 104 -8.55 -3.25 4.85
N THR A 105 -9.75 -3.66 4.45
CA THR A 105 -9.97 -4.90 3.69
C THR A 105 -9.92 -4.56 2.22
N TRP A 106 -9.05 -5.25 1.49
CA TRP A 106 -8.93 -5.17 0.04
C TRP A 106 -9.79 -6.26 -0.60
N HIS A 107 -10.39 -5.91 -1.72
CA HIS A 107 -11.28 -6.75 -2.52
C HIS A 107 -10.77 -6.78 -3.96
N ALA A 108 -10.49 -7.98 -4.44
CA ALA A 108 -9.99 -8.27 -5.79
C ALA A 108 -10.80 -9.42 -6.39
N ALA A 109 -10.58 -9.72 -7.67
CA ALA A 109 -11.26 -10.83 -8.35
C ALA A 109 -11.01 -12.20 -7.68
N ASN A 110 -9.82 -12.39 -7.10
CA ASN A 110 -9.42 -13.64 -6.44
C ASN A 110 -9.79 -13.73 -4.95
N GLY A 111 -10.50 -12.72 -4.40
CA GLY A 111 -10.97 -12.74 -3.02
C GLY A 111 -10.78 -11.42 -2.28
N GLN A 112 -10.85 -11.49 -0.96
CA GLN A 112 -10.65 -10.34 -0.09
C GLN A 112 -9.60 -10.65 0.98
N PHE A 113 -8.82 -9.65 1.37
CA PHE A 113 -7.77 -9.80 2.36
C PHE A 113 -7.58 -8.51 3.17
N PRO A 114 -7.42 -8.59 4.51
CA PRO A 114 -7.07 -7.43 5.31
C PRO A 114 -5.62 -7.03 5.06
N ALA A 115 -5.34 -5.73 4.98
CA ALA A 115 -3.99 -5.20 4.93
C ALA A 115 -3.87 -3.90 5.71
N LYS A 116 -2.75 -3.78 6.43
CA LYS A 116 -2.38 -2.60 7.20
C LYS A 116 -1.05 -2.08 6.70
N THR A 117 -1.04 -0.85 6.21
CA THR A 117 0.21 -0.16 5.86
C THR A 117 0.36 1.08 6.72
N CYS A 118 1.50 1.18 7.39
CA CYS A 118 1.80 2.29 8.29
C CYS A 118 3.05 3.05 7.84
N PHE A 119 3.03 4.35 8.11
CA PHE A 119 4.07 5.32 7.78
C PHE A 119 4.44 6.08 9.05
N ILE A 120 5.73 6.35 9.21
CA ILE A 120 6.28 7.14 10.31
C ILE A 120 6.72 8.50 9.77
N HIS A 121 6.35 9.55 10.48
CA HIS A 121 6.63 10.93 10.13
C HIS A 121 7.44 11.62 11.22
N ARG A 122 8.41 12.41 10.79
CA ARG A 122 9.17 13.33 11.64
C ARG A 122 9.17 14.72 11.00
N ILE A 123 9.33 15.75 11.82
CA ILE A 123 9.36 17.13 11.37
C ILE A 123 10.50 17.90 12.02
N LEU A 124 11.19 18.73 11.24
CA LEU A 124 12.18 19.69 11.70
C LEU A 124 12.15 20.91 10.78
N ASP A 125 12.04 22.11 11.37
CA ASP A 125 12.08 23.40 10.64
C ASP A 125 11.14 23.44 9.41
N GLY A 126 9.94 22.84 9.55
CA GLY A 126 8.94 22.76 8.49
C GLY A 126 9.14 21.62 7.47
N THR A 127 10.30 20.95 7.47
CA THR A 127 10.58 19.77 6.64
C THR A 127 9.92 18.54 7.24
N ILE A 128 9.07 17.86 6.49
CA ILE A 128 8.46 16.59 6.88
C ILE A 128 9.25 15.45 6.24
N TYR A 129 9.67 14.51 7.06
CA TYR A 129 10.27 13.24 6.66
C TYR A 129 9.24 12.13 6.81
N GLN A 130 9.19 11.21 5.88
CA GLN A 130 8.36 10.02 5.96
C GLN A 130 9.21 8.77 5.69
N LYS A 131 8.84 7.65 6.30
CA LYS A 131 9.16 6.32 5.82
C LYS A 131 7.97 5.40 5.98
N ARG A 132 7.94 4.30 5.22
CA ARG A 132 7.11 3.14 5.58
C ARG A 132 7.66 2.51 6.86
N GLU A 133 6.78 2.14 7.79
CA GLU A 133 7.17 1.57 9.09
C GLU A 133 8.01 0.31 8.90
N THR A 134 7.54 -0.61 8.05
CA THR A 134 8.23 -1.85 7.70
C THR A 134 9.02 -1.70 6.41
N GLY A 135 10.34 -1.88 6.49
CA GLY A 135 11.26 -1.96 5.34
C GLY A 135 11.46 -0.67 4.54
N GLY A 136 10.86 0.46 4.97
CA GLY A 136 10.96 1.74 4.27
C GLY A 136 12.23 2.52 4.61
N ALA A 137 12.83 3.14 3.60
CA ALA A 137 13.83 4.17 3.78
C ALA A 137 13.18 5.51 4.11
N TRP A 138 13.89 6.35 4.86
CA TRP A 138 13.50 7.73 5.09
C TRP A 138 13.69 8.57 3.84
N PHE A 139 12.77 9.48 3.58
CA PHE A 139 12.87 10.50 2.54
C PHE A 139 12.17 11.79 2.98
N VAL A 140 12.42 12.88 2.25
CA VAL A 140 11.70 14.15 2.46
C VAL A 140 10.33 14.05 1.81
N PHE A 141 9.29 14.00 2.64
CA PHE A 141 7.90 13.98 2.20
C PHE A 141 7.42 15.38 1.78
N ARG A 142 7.86 16.41 2.49
CA ARG A 142 7.54 17.82 2.20
C ARG A 142 8.68 18.73 2.64
N HIS A 143 9.13 19.63 1.77
CA HIS A 143 10.04 20.71 2.15
C HIS A 143 9.27 21.89 2.78
N PRO A 144 9.96 22.78 3.52
CA PRO A 144 9.31 23.97 4.09
C PRO A 144 8.71 24.88 3.00
N ILE A 145 9.46 25.04 1.91
CA ILE A 145 8.96 25.61 0.65
C ILE A 145 8.64 24.41 -0.25
N THR A 146 7.35 24.18 -0.49
CA THR A 146 6.87 23.03 -1.27
C THR A 146 7.56 22.94 -2.62
N LYS A 147 8.16 21.78 -2.91
CA LYS A 147 8.73 21.48 -4.23
C LYS A 147 7.76 20.62 -5.02
N LYS A 148 7.79 20.73 -6.35
CA LYS A 148 6.97 19.90 -7.25
C LYS A 148 7.26 18.39 -7.10
N THR A 149 8.43 18.04 -6.59
CA THR A 149 8.87 16.67 -6.36
C THR A 149 8.50 16.14 -4.97
N ASP A 150 7.89 16.96 -4.12
CA ASP A 150 7.48 16.52 -2.78
C ASP A 150 6.34 15.52 -2.91
N GLU A 151 6.43 14.40 -2.22
CA GLU A 151 5.36 13.40 -2.18
C GLU A 151 4.06 14.01 -1.63
N ALA A 152 4.15 15.02 -0.75
CA ALA A 152 3.00 15.78 -0.28
C ALA A 152 2.18 16.45 -1.40
N THR A 153 2.75 16.67 -2.59
CA THR A 153 2.00 17.20 -3.75
C THR A 153 1.02 16.17 -4.34
N ASN A 154 1.19 14.89 -4.00
CA ASN A 154 0.23 13.84 -4.32
C ASN A 154 -0.93 13.76 -3.32
N LEU A 155 -0.93 14.57 -2.26
CA LEU A 155 -2.09 14.77 -1.39
C LEU A 155 -3.00 15.85 -1.99
N ILE A 156 -4.03 15.39 -2.68
CA ILE A 156 -4.94 16.23 -3.46
C ILE A 156 -6.21 16.45 -2.65
N ALA A 157 -6.62 17.71 -2.49
CA ALA A 157 -7.82 18.11 -1.76
C ALA A 157 -9.11 17.91 -2.57
N ASP A 158 -9.20 16.80 -3.31
CA ASP A 158 -10.34 16.41 -4.13
C ASP A 158 -10.63 14.92 -3.94
N ASP A 159 -11.81 14.49 -4.38
CA ASP A 159 -12.20 13.07 -4.39
C ASP A 159 -11.75 12.37 -5.66
N LEU A 160 -10.64 11.64 -5.55
CA LEU A 160 -10.12 10.78 -6.62
C LEU A 160 -10.55 9.32 -6.48
N VAL A 161 -11.39 8.99 -5.49
CA VAL A 161 -11.64 7.59 -5.08
C VAL A 161 -13.08 7.18 -5.32
N SER A 162 -14.07 7.95 -4.85
CA SER A 162 -15.46 7.46 -4.73
C SER A 162 -16.03 6.94 -6.04
N GLN A 163 -15.90 7.69 -7.14
CA GLN A 163 -16.44 7.25 -8.44
C GLN A 163 -15.76 5.98 -8.95
N ARG A 164 -14.42 5.87 -8.80
CA ARG A 164 -13.66 4.70 -9.25
C ARG A 164 -13.94 3.47 -8.39
N LEU A 165 -14.10 3.67 -7.09
CA LEU A 165 -14.46 2.63 -6.13
C LEU A 165 -15.78 1.94 -6.52
N GLU A 166 -16.82 2.71 -6.80
CA GLU A 166 -18.15 2.18 -7.18
C GLU A 166 -18.12 1.43 -8.51
N ALA A 167 -17.37 1.93 -9.49
CA ALA A 167 -17.14 1.22 -10.75
C ALA A 167 -16.43 -0.13 -10.53
N LEU A 168 -15.43 -0.18 -9.65
CA LEU A 168 -14.71 -1.41 -9.33
C LEU A 168 -15.57 -2.42 -8.57
N LYS A 169 -16.33 -1.98 -7.55
CA LYS A 169 -17.30 -2.82 -6.84
C LYS A 169 -18.27 -3.50 -7.79
N THR A 170 -18.82 -2.75 -8.74
CA THR A 170 -19.72 -3.28 -9.76
C THR A 170 -19.01 -4.30 -10.66
N SER A 171 -17.85 -3.93 -11.22
CA SER A 171 -17.14 -4.79 -12.18
C SER A 171 -16.58 -6.10 -11.58
N LEU A 172 -16.18 -6.09 -10.30
CA LEU A 172 -15.64 -7.27 -9.63
C LEU A 172 -16.76 -8.17 -9.09
N THR A 173 -17.94 -7.61 -8.79
CA THR A 173 -19.12 -8.41 -8.43
C THR A 173 -19.59 -9.22 -9.63
N VAL A 174 -19.71 -8.59 -10.81
CA VAL A 174 -20.13 -9.27 -12.05
C VAL A 174 -19.20 -10.43 -12.40
N ARG A 175 -17.89 -10.21 -12.33
CA ARG A 175 -16.86 -11.24 -12.62
C ARG A 175 -16.84 -12.42 -11.64
N LYS A 176 -17.47 -12.29 -10.47
CA LYS A 176 -17.59 -13.40 -9.50
C LYS A 176 -18.78 -14.32 -9.81
N THR A 177 -19.75 -13.83 -10.58
CA THR A 177 -20.99 -14.53 -10.92
C THR A 177 -20.96 -15.25 -12.27
N GLU A 178 -19.91 -15.04 -13.06
CA GLU A 178 -19.62 -15.74 -14.32
C GLU A 178 -18.63 -16.89 -14.08
#